data_AF-A0AAJ1RPX4-F1
#
_entry.id   AF-A0AAJ1RPX4-F1
#
_cell.length_a   1.000
_cell.length_b   1.000
_cell.length_c   1.000
_cell.angle_alpha   90.00
_cell.angle_beta   90.00
_cell.angle_gamma   90.00
#
_symmetry.space_group_name_H-M   'P 1'
#
loop_
_entity.id
_entity.type
_entity.pdbx_description
1 polymer ?
#
loop_
_entity_poly.entity_id
_entity_poly.type
_entity_poly.pdbx_seq_one_letter_code
_entity_poly.pdbx_strand_id
1 'polypeptide(L)' 'MSQKIKIDGVEHDLDSLSKDAKAILEKLQHTDKQIQDTNNLCALLTRAKKSYIQELKREMIQGKSGVDIASLFD' A
#
# COMPACT_ATOMS: atom_id res chain seq x y z
N MET A 1 -21.85 -23.56 -15.41
CA MET A 1 -21.25 -23.28 -14.09
C MET A 1 -21.42 -21.78 -13.89
N SER A 2 -22.26 -21.36 -12.95
CA SER A 2 -22.47 -19.93 -12.75
C SER A 2 -21.29 -19.30 -12.01
N GLN A 3 -20.90 -18.10 -12.43
CA GLN A 3 -19.74 -17.42 -11.86
C GLN A 3 -20.14 -16.83 -10.50
N LYS A 4 -19.52 -17.30 -9.41
CA LYS A 4 -19.77 -16.77 -8.07
C LYS A 4 -18.79 -15.67 -7.72
N ILE A 5 -19.30 -14.61 -7.08
CA ILE A 5 -18.49 -13.54 -6.49
C ILE A 5 -18.78 -13.44 -5.01
N LYS A 6 -17.83 -12.90 -4.25
CA LYS A 6 -18.00 -12.64 -2.82
C LYS A 6 -17.89 -11.14 -2.59
N ILE A 7 -18.97 -10.53 -2.10
CA ILE A 7 -19.03 -9.11 -1.74
C ILE A 7 -19.25 -9.05 -0.23
N ASP A 8 -18.35 -8.40 0.51
CA ASP A 8 -18.44 -8.23 1.97
C ASP A 8 -18.71 -9.53 2.75
N GLY A 9 -18.16 -10.65 2.28
CA GLY A 9 -18.36 -11.95 2.93
C GLY A 9 -19.55 -12.76 2.41
N VAL A 10 -20.44 -12.16 1.63
CA VAL A 10 -21.64 -12.80 1.08
C VAL A 10 -21.38 -13.30 -0.34
N GLU A 11 -21.73 -14.55 -0.62
CA GLU A 11 -21.68 -15.12 -1.97
C GLU A 11 -22.88 -14.67 -2.80
N HIS A 12 -22.61 -14.18 -4.00
CA HIS A 12 -23.61 -13.84 -5.00
C HIS A 12 -23.32 -14.60 -6.29
N ASP A 13 -24.39 -15.08 -6.95
CA ASP A 13 -24.30 -15.59 -8.31
C ASP A 13 -24.26 -14.40 -9.28
N LEU A 14 -23.14 -14.21 -9.96
CA LEU A 14 -22.94 -13.13 -10.92
C LEU A 14 -23.95 -13.19 -12.06
N ASP A 15 -24.37 -14.38 -12.48
CA ASP A 15 -25.31 -14.55 -13.58
C ASP A 15 -26.73 -14.14 -13.19
N SER A 16 -27.04 -14.16 -11.89
CA SER A 16 -28.31 -13.69 -11.33
C SER A 16 -28.39 -12.16 -11.16
N LEU A 17 -27.27 -11.44 -11.29
CA LEU A 17 -27.24 -9.99 -11.12
C LEU A 17 -27.81 -9.26 -12.34
N SER A 18 -28.52 -8.16 -12.08
CA SER A 18 -28.96 -7.25 -13.13
C SER A 18 -27.76 -6.60 -13.84
N LYS A 19 -27.97 -6.07 -15.05
CA LYS A 19 -26.93 -5.33 -15.78
C LYS A 19 -26.40 -4.14 -14.97
N ASP A 20 -27.27 -3.44 -14.28
CA ASP A 20 -26.88 -2.30 -13.44
C ASP A 20 -26.03 -2.75 -12.25
N ALA A 21 -26.39 -3.86 -11.61
CA ALA A 21 -25.61 -4.44 -10.51
C ALA A 21 -24.20 -4.86 -10.97
N LYS A 22 -24.08 -5.44 -12.17
CA LYS A 22 -22.78 -5.77 -12.78
C LYS A 22 -21.93 -4.52 -13.05
N ALA A 23 -22.54 -3.46 -13.58
CA ALA A 23 -21.83 -2.20 -13.84
C ALA A 23 -21.36 -1.51 -12.54
N ILE A 24 -22.13 -1.60 -11.45
CA ILE A 24 -21.73 -1.11 -10.13
C ILE A 24 -20.57 -1.95 -9.59
N LEU A 25 -20.64 -3.28 -9.71
CA LEU A 25 -19.60 -4.18 -9.25
C LEU A 25 -18.25 -3.89 -9.94
N GLU A 26 -18.24 -3.67 -11.25
CA GLU A 26 -17.02 -3.31 -11.99
C GLU A 26 -16.39 -2.02 -11.46
N LYS A 27 -17.22 -0.98 -11.20
CA LYS A 27 -16.75 0.28 -10.61
C LYS A 27 -16.22 0.10 -9.20
N LEU A 28 -16.87 -0.74 -8.40
CA LEU A 28 -16.46 -1.05 -7.03
C LEU A 28 -15.10 -1.75 -7.03
N GLN A 29 -14.94 -2.81 -7.83
CA GLN A 29 -13.67 -3.52 -7.98
C GLN A 29 -12.54 -2.62 -8.47
N HIS A 30 -12.84 -1.73 -9.43
CA HIS A 30 -11.87 -0.75 -9.90
C HIS A 30 -11.44 0.22 -8.79
N THR A 31 -12.40 0.73 -8.01
CA THR A 31 -12.13 1.65 -6.91
C THR A 31 -11.33 0.97 -5.80
N ASP A 32 -11.68 -0.26 -5.42
CA ASP A 32 -10.93 -1.04 -4.43
C ASP A 32 -9.47 -1.25 -4.86
N LYS A 33 -9.26 -1.52 -6.15
CA LYS A 33 -7.91 -1.64 -6.70
C LYS A 33 -7.13 -0.33 -6.59
N GLN A 34 -7.75 0.81 -6.91
CA GLN A 34 -7.12 2.13 -6.76
C GLN A 34 -6.79 2.46 -5.30
N ILE A 35 -7.67 2.11 -4.36
CA ILE A 35 -7.43 2.28 -2.92
C ILE A 35 -6.23 1.45 -2.49
N GLN A 36 -6.18 0.17 -2.89
CA GLN A 36 -5.07 -0.72 -2.56
C GLN A 36 -3.74 -0.19 -3.11
N ASP A 37 -3.71 0.25 -4.37
CA ASP A 37 -2.51 0.77 -5.01
C ASP A 37 -2.02 2.07 -4.33
N THR A 38 -2.95 2.95 -3.96
CA THR A 38 -2.64 4.19 -3.23
C THR A 38 -2.09 3.91 -1.83
N ASN A 39 -2.67 2.95 -1.11
CA ASN A 39 -2.19 2.54 0.21
C ASN A 39 -0.77 1.97 0.13
N ASN A 40 -0.49 1.14 -0.89
CA ASN A 40 0.84 0.61 -1.13
C ASN A 40 1.85 1.73 -1.42
N LEU A 41 1.48 2.71 -2.24
CA LEU A 41 2.34 3.87 -2.53
C LEU A 41 2.62 4.69 -1.27
N CYS A 42 1.60 4.93 -0.44
CA CYS A 42 1.76 5.64 0.84
C CYS A 42 2.74 4.92 1.77
N ALA A 43 2.64 3.59 1.87
CA ALA A 43 3.56 2.79 2.66
C ALA A 43 5.01 2.89 2.13
N LEU A 44 5.19 2.83 0.81
CA LEU A 44 6.50 2.97 0.17
C LEU A 44 7.13 4.35 0.43
N LEU A 45 6.36 5.42 0.23
CA LEU A 45 6.82 6.79 0.44
C LEU A 45 7.14 7.05 1.92
N THR A 46 6.33 6.50 2.84
CA THR A 46 6.58 6.59 4.28
C THR A 46 7.91 5.92 4.65
N ARG A 47 8.20 4.73 4.10
CA ARG A 47 9.47 4.05 4.32
C ARG A 47 10.64 4.86 3.76
N ALA A 48 10.53 5.36 2.53
CA ALA A 48 11.56 6.17 1.90
C ALA A 48 11.87 7.43 2.74
N LYS A 49 10.83 8.16 3.17
CA LYS A 49 10.97 9.33 4.05
C LYS A 49 11.70 8.98 5.36
N LYS A 50 11.33 7.87 6.00
CA LYS A 50 11.98 7.43 7.25
C LYS A 50 13.46 7.11 7.03
N SER A 51 13.80 6.43 5.92
CA SER A 51 15.19 6.11 5.56
C SER A 51 16.02 7.38 5.37
N TYR A 52 15.51 8.32 4.57
CA TYR A 52 16.19 9.59 4.31
C TYR A 52 16.44 10.39 5.61
N ILE A 53 15.43 10.47 6.49
CA ILE A 53 15.60 11.14 7.80
C ILE A 53 16.66 10.43 8.65
N GLN A 54 16.74 9.10 8.62
CA GLN A 54 17.76 8.36 9.36
C GLN A 54 19.16 8.61 8.81
N GLU A 55 19.33 8.63 7.49
CA GLU A 55 20.60 8.94 6.83
C GLU A 55 21.07 10.35 7.17
N LEU A 56 20.21 11.37 7.03
CA LEU A 56 20.53 12.74 7.43
C LEU A 56 20.96 12.84 8.90
N LYS A 57 20.28 12.13 9.80
CA LYS A 57 20.68 12.12 11.22
C LYS A 57 22.06 11.52 11.42
N ARG A 58 22.40 10.44 10.70
CA ARG A 58 23.74 9.82 10.76
C ARG A 58 24.80 10.80 10.28
N GLU A 59 24.59 11.42 9.11
CA GLU A 59 25.51 12.41 8.54
C GLU A 59 25.75 13.59 9.49
N MET A 60 24.67 14.13 10.08
CA MET A 60 24.78 15.23 11.04
C MET A 60 25.57 14.86 12.30
N ILE A 61 25.38 13.64 12.82
CA ILE A 61 26.12 13.17 14.00
C ILE A 61 27.59 13.00 13.62
N GLN A 62 27.90 12.31 12.52
CA GLN A 62 29.27 12.09 12.05
C GLN A 62 29.99 13.42 11.79
N GLY A 63 29.32 14.38 11.14
CA GLY A 63 29.88 15.71 10.88
C GLY A 63 30.14 16.54 12.15
N LYS A 64 29.37 16.32 13.23
CA LYS A 64 29.56 17.02 14.52
C LYS A 64 30.55 16.33 15.45
N SER A 65 30.54 15.00 15.52
CA SER A 65 31.38 14.22 16.43
C SER A 65 32.74 13.86 15.81
N GLY A 66 32.86 13.88 14.47
CA GLY A 66 34.00 13.30 13.76
C GLY A 66 34.06 11.77 13.80
N VAL A 67 33.08 11.13 14.45
CA VAL A 67 33.02 9.69 14.65
C VAL A 67 32.00 9.09 13.70
N ASP A 68 32.44 8.16 12.86
CA ASP A 68 31.52 7.32 12.09
C ASP A 68 30.80 6.35 13.05
N ILE A 69 29.53 6.64 13.32
CA ILE A 69 28.71 5.85 14.22
C ILE A 69 28.54 4.41 13.71
N ALA A 70 28.62 4.16 12.40
CA ALA A 70 28.54 2.81 11.87
C ALA A 70 29.74 1.96 12.31
N SER A 71 30.94 2.55 12.34
CA SER A 71 32.19 1.88 12.79
C SER A 71 32.25 1.52 14.27
N LEU A 72 31.29 1.98 15.09
CA LEU A 72 31.23 1.67 16.52
C LEU A 72 30.49 0.36 16.83
N PHE A 73 29.81 -0.23 15.85
CA PHE A 73 28.97 -1.42 16.03
C PHE A 73 29.42 -2.63 15.19
N ASP A 74 30.58 -2.54 14.54
CA ASP A 74 31.27 -3.67 13.89
C ASP A 74 32.09 -4.50 14.90
#